data_AF-A0A2W2D9W3-F1
#
_entry.id   AF-A0A2W2D9W3-F1
#
_cell.length_a   1.000
_cell.length_b   1.000
_cell.length_c   1.000
_cell.angle_alpha   90.00
_cell.angle_beta   90.00
_cell.angle_gamma   90.00
#
_symmetry.space_group_name_H-M   'P 1'
#
loop_
_entity.id
_entity.type
_entity.pdbx_description
1 polymer ?
#
loop_
_entity_poly.entity_id
_entity_poly.type
_entity_poly.pdbx_seq_one_letter_code
_entity_poly.pdbx_strand_id
1 'polypeptide(L)'
;MDVEPVDAAPAQSFRRTVLRQRWEDLVFLHWPVEPAAVARLLPAGTRPDTFDGLSYVGLIGFRMVGLGLGGGPGIPYLGSFWETNVRLYSPGVPVRFGPLSRSGSAHP
;
A
#
# COMPACT_ATOMS: atom_id res chain seq x y z
N MET A 1 0.46 9.81 21.52
CA MET A 1 0.89 9.36 20.18
C MET A 1 1.67 10.52 19.61
N ASP A 2 2.98 10.39 19.53
CA ASP A 2 3.79 11.39 18.84
C ASP A 2 3.52 11.26 17.34
N VAL A 3 3.08 12.36 16.73
CA VAL A 3 2.80 12.40 15.30
C VAL A 3 4.13 12.64 14.59
N GLU A 4 4.61 11.64 13.85
CA GLU A 4 5.80 11.78 13.02
C GLU A 4 5.54 12.84 11.93
N PRO A 5 6.44 13.83 11.73
CA PRO A 5 6.32 14.79 10.65
C PRO A 5 6.38 14.10 9.28
N VAL A 6 5.42 14.40 8.41
CA VAL A 6 5.40 13.88 7.03
C VAL A 6 6.07 14.90 6.10
N ASP A 7 7.22 14.55 5.53
CA ASP A 7 7.86 15.31 4.46
C ASP A 7 7.36 14.83 3.08
N ALA A 8 7.12 15.75 2.16
CA ALA A 8 6.69 15.46 0.80
C ALA A 8 7.86 15.02 -0.10
N ALA A 9 9.09 15.43 0.25
CA ALA A 9 10.28 15.02 -0.49
C ALA A 9 10.72 13.62 -0.05
N PRO A 10 11.07 12.73 -1.00
CA PRO A 10 11.61 11.43 -0.64
C PRO A 10 12.95 11.62 0.08
N ALA A 11 13.05 11.09 1.30
CA ALA A 11 14.30 11.10 2.08
C ALA A 11 15.45 10.30 1.40
N GLN A 12 15.12 9.49 0.39
CA GLN A 12 16.06 8.65 -0.36
C GLN A 12 15.89 8.84 -1.87
N SER A 13 17.00 9.06 -2.58
CA SER A 13 17.04 9.03 -4.04
C SER A 13 17.33 7.61 -4.53
N PHE A 14 16.46 7.06 -5.37
CA PHE A 14 16.69 5.76 -6.01
C PHE A 14 17.46 5.95 -7.33
N ARG A 15 18.55 5.19 -7.53
CA ARG A 15 19.36 5.25 -8.77
C ARG A 15 18.58 4.87 -10.04
N ARG A 16 17.50 4.10 -9.91
CA ARG A 16 16.67 3.64 -11.02
C ARG A 16 15.21 3.62 -10.60
N THR A 17 14.38 4.39 -11.31
CA THR A 17 12.92 4.34 -11.16
C THR A 17 12.37 3.32 -12.13
N VAL A 18 11.69 2.29 -11.63
CA VAL A 18 11.05 1.26 -12.47
C VAL A 18 9.61 1.64 -12.78
N LEU A 19 8.90 2.21 -11.81
CA LEU A 19 7.51 2.63 -11.93
C LEU A 19 7.37 4.04 -11.36
N ARG A 20 6.74 4.93 -12.12
CA ARG A 20 6.35 6.26 -11.66
C ARG A 20 4.83 6.35 -11.69
N GLN A 21 4.26 6.79 -10.57
CA GLN A 21 2.83 7.06 -10.43
C GLN A 21 2.64 8.16 -9.40
N ARG A 22 1.58 8.96 -9.55
CA ARG A 22 1.10 9.92 -8.56
C ARG A 22 -0.36 9.65 -8.29
N TRP A 23 -0.79 9.78 -7.05
CA TRP A 23 -2.19 9.68 -6.67
C TRP A 23 -2.68 11.07 -6.33
N GLU A 24 -3.73 11.48 -7.01
CA GLU A 24 -4.39 12.78 -6.84
C GLU A 24 -5.87 12.54 -6.50
N ASP A 25 -6.53 13.53 -5.91
CA ASP A 25 -7.97 13.52 -5.64
C ASP A 25 -8.44 12.27 -4.86
N LEU A 26 -7.86 12.05 -3.68
CA LEU A 26 -8.11 10.87 -2.87
C LEU A 26 -9.37 11.04 -2.01
N VAL A 27 -10.20 10.00 -1.96
CA VAL A 27 -11.31 9.86 -1.02
C VAL A 27 -11.22 8.54 -0.29
N PHE A 28 -11.41 8.58 1.03
CA PHE A 28 -11.38 7.41 1.91
C PHE A 28 -12.72 7.28 2.62
N LEU A 29 -13.41 6.17 2.41
CA LEU A 29 -14.62 5.82 3.14
C LEU A 29 -14.37 4.52 3.87
N HIS A 30 -14.62 4.53 5.18
CA HIS A 30 -14.54 3.34 6.03
C HIS A 30 -15.85 3.19 6.77
N TRP A 31 -16.40 1.98 6.78
CA TRP A 31 -17.59 1.68 7.57
C TRP A 31 -17.44 0.32 8.26
N PRO A 32 -18.02 0.19 9.46
CA PRO A 32 -18.01 -1.08 10.18
C PRO A 32 -18.92 -2.10 9.49
N VAL A 33 -18.51 -3.36 9.57
CA VAL A 33 -19.25 -4.53 9.09
C VAL A 33 -19.08 -5.68 10.06
N GLU A 34 -20.05 -6.58 10.07
CA GLU A 34 -19.94 -7.86 10.77
C GLU A 34 -18.78 -8.69 10.20
N PRO A 35 -17.82 -9.17 11.02
CA PRO A 35 -16.68 -9.94 10.53
C PRO A 35 -17.10 -11.18 9.72
N ALA A 36 -18.18 -11.84 10.15
CA ALA A 36 -18.73 -13.00 9.47
C ALA A 36 -19.24 -12.70 8.05
N ALA A 37 -19.66 -11.46 7.77
CA ALA A 37 -20.15 -11.05 6.46
C ALA A 37 -19.01 -10.99 5.42
N VAL A 38 -17.80 -10.62 5.85
CA VAL A 38 -16.64 -10.43 4.96
C VAL A 38 -15.64 -11.58 4.98
N ALA A 39 -15.69 -12.47 5.97
CA ALA A 39 -14.72 -13.57 6.14
C ALA A 39 -14.48 -14.41 4.87
N ARG A 40 -15.52 -14.65 4.06
CA ARG A 40 -15.43 -15.44 2.81
C ARG A 40 -14.74 -14.72 1.66
N LEU A 41 -14.56 -13.40 1.77
CA LEU A 41 -13.89 -12.58 0.75
C LEU A 41 -12.39 -12.50 0.98
N LEU A 42 -11.89 -12.95 2.14
CA LEU A 42 -10.45 -13.01 2.39
C LEU A 42 -9.84 -14.33 1.87
N PRO A 43 -8.53 -14.33 1.53
CA PRO A 43 -7.82 -15.55 1.15
C PRO A 43 -7.88 -16.64 2.22
N ALA A 44 -7.79 -17.90 1.79
CA ALA A 44 -7.77 -19.05 2.69
C ALA A 44 -6.64 -18.94 3.73
N GLY A 45 -6.94 -19.27 4.98
CA GLY A 45 -5.99 -19.19 6.10
C GLY A 45 -5.84 -17.79 6.72
N THR A 46 -6.59 -16.81 6.24
CA THR A 46 -6.67 -15.48 6.86
C THR A 46 -8.01 -15.28 7.58
N ARG A 47 -8.09 -14.23 8.39
CA ARG A 47 -9.32 -13.84 9.10
C ARG A 47 -9.49 -12.33 9.03
N PRO A 48 -10.73 -11.81 9.07
CA PRO A 48 -10.97 -10.38 9.20
C PRO A 48 -10.26 -9.82 10.45
N ASP A 49 -9.63 -8.66 10.30
CA ASP A 49 -9.17 -7.87 11.43
C ASP A 49 -10.37 -7.21 12.12
N THR A 50 -10.31 -7.09 13.45
CA THR A 50 -11.44 -6.59 14.24
C THR A 50 -10.99 -5.52 15.22
N PHE A 51 -11.71 -4.40 15.21
CA PHE A 51 -11.59 -3.32 16.17
C PHE A 51 -12.96 -3.15 16.85
N ASP A 52 -12.99 -3.25 18.18
CA ASP A 52 -14.22 -3.28 18.97
C ASP A 52 -15.26 -4.32 18.49
N GLY A 53 -14.77 -5.50 18.10
CA GLY A 53 -15.61 -6.62 17.65
C GLY A 53 -16.13 -6.50 16.21
N LEU A 54 -15.91 -5.36 15.56
CA LEU A 54 -16.32 -5.11 14.17
C LEU A 54 -15.14 -5.15 13.23
N SER A 55 -15.36 -5.58 12.00
CA SER A 55 -14.40 -5.41 10.91
C SER A 55 -14.72 -4.15 10.13
N TYR A 56 -13.77 -3.65 9.35
CA TYR A 56 -13.96 -2.43 8.56
C TYR A 56 -13.67 -2.71 7.09
N VAL A 57 -14.55 -2.21 6.23
CA VAL A 57 -14.34 -2.19 4.78
C VAL A 57 -13.88 -0.78 4.41
N GLY A 58 -12.78 -0.69 3.67
CA GLY A 58 -12.30 0.57 3.11
C GLY A 58 -12.64 0.67 1.62
N LEU A 59 -13.29 1.75 1.21
CA LEU A 59 -13.41 2.14 -0.19
C LEU A 59 -12.50 3.35 -0.43
N ILE A 60 -11.57 3.20 -1.36
CA ILE A 60 -10.57 4.21 -1.68
C ILE A 60 -10.71 4.56 -3.15
N GLY A 61 -11.24 5.76 -3.42
CA GLY A 61 -11.25 6.33 -4.76
C GLY A 61 -10.07 7.28 -4.93
N PHE A 62 -9.36 7.18 -6.04
CA PHE A 62 -8.27 8.10 -6.35
C PHE A 62 -8.04 8.17 -7.86
N ARG A 63 -7.44 9.27 -8.30
CA ARG A 63 -6.98 9.42 -9.68
C ARG A 63 -5.50 9.06 -9.75
N MET A 64 -5.19 8.00 -10.47
CA MET A 64 -3.81 7.67 -10.81
C MET A 64 -3.35 8.58 -11.96
N VAL A 65 -2.19 9.22 -11.82
CA VAL A 65 -1.66 10.21 -12.77
C VAL A 65 -0.21 9.94 -13.12
N GLY A 66 0.08 9.95 -14.42
CA GLY A 66 1.41 9.79 -14.98
C GLY A 66 2.00 8.39 -14.79
N LEU A 67 1.18 7.34 -14.84
CA LEU A 67 1.66 5.95 -14.80
C LEU A 67 2.65 5.70 -15.95
N GLY A 68 3.89 5.39 -15.59
CA GLY A 68 4.97 5.17 -16.55
C GLY A 68 6.00 4.18 -16.05
N LEU A 69 6.57 3.41 -16.98
CA LEU A 69 7.67 2.48 -16.73
C LEU A 69 9.00 3.16 -17.07
N GLY A 70 9.96 3.13 -16.15
CA GLY A 70 11.28 3.74 -16.36
C GLY A 70 11.27 5.27 -16.41
N GLY A 71 12.16 5.84 -17.22
CA GLY A 71 12.25 7.29 -17.50
C GLY A 71 11.47 7.75 -18.74
N GLY A 72 10.68 6.88 -19.36
CA GLY A 72 9.90 7.20 -20.55
C GLY A 72 8.63 8.01 -20.24
N PRO A 73 7.99 8.62 -21.25
CA PRO A 73 6.68 9.24 -21.09
C PRO A 73 5.64 8.21 -20.60
N GLY A 74 4.59 8.69 -19.93
CA GLY A 74 3.50 7.82 -19.47
C GLY A 74 2.91 7.01 -20.63
N ILE A 75 2.44 5.80 -20.34
CA ILE A 75 1.89 4.92 -21.38
C ILE A 75 0.65 5.60 -21.99
N PRO A 76 0.56 5.82 -23.32
CA PRO A 76 -0.64 6.38 -23.94
C PRO A 76 -1.88 5.57 -23.53
N TYR A 77 -2.96 6.25 -23.17
CA TYR A 77 -4.23 5.66 -22.68
C TYR A 77 -4.21 5.01 -21.30
N LEU A 78 -3.04 4.68 -20.73
CA LEU A 78 -2.88 4.24 -19.32
C LEU A 78 -2.26 5.31 -18.42
N GLY A 79 -1.96 6.49 -18.96
CA GLY A 79 -1.22 7.55 -18.26
C GLY A 79 -1.97 8.13 -17.07
N SER A 80 -3.29 8.36 -17.17
CA SER A 80 -4.12 8.85 -16.06
C SER A 80 -5.53 8.27 -16.10
N PHE A 81 -6.01 7.73 -14.98
CA PHE A 81 -7.33 7.13 -14.86
C PHE A 81 -7.84 7.16 -13.41
N TRP A 82 -9.15 7.00 -13.23
CA TRP A 82 -9.77 6.82 -11.91
C TRP A 82 -9.71 5.36 -11.49
N GLU A 83 -9.23 5.10 -10.29
CA GLU A 83 -9.19 3.78 -9.68
C GLU A 83 -10.01 3.78 -8.38
N THR A 84 -10.68 2.66 -8.11
CA THR A 84 -11.41 2.45 -6.86
C THR A 84 -11.01 1.11 -6.28
N ASN A 85 -10.47 1.14 -5.06
CA ASN A 85 -10.02 -0.03 -4.34
C ASN A 85 -10.95 -0.33 -3.17
N VAL A 86 -11.43 -1.57 -3.10
CA VAL A 86 -12.10 -2.11 -1.91
C VAL A 86 -11.07 -2.88 -1.10
N ARG A 87 -10.94 -2.54 0.19
CA ARG A 87 -9.95 -3.13 1.09
C ARG A 87 -10.62 -3.81 2.27
N LEU A 88 -10.16 -5.03 2.53
CA LEU A 88 -10.40 -5.77 3.76
C LEU A 88 -9.06 -5.93 4.47
N TYR A 89 -9.10 -5.85 5.79
CA TYR A 89 -7.93 -5.98 6.64
C TYR A 89 -7.90 -7.36 7.27
N SER A 90 -6.70 -7.92 7.35
CA SER A 90 -6.43 -9.14 8.11
C SER A 90 -5.21 -8.88 8.99
N PRO A 91 -5.16 -9.46 10.20
CA PRO A 91 -3.97 -9.40 11.02
C PRO A 91 -2.76 -9.93 10.26
N GLY A 92 -1.63 -9.23 10.35
CA GLY A 92 -0.40 -9.64 9.69
C GLY A 92 0.10 -10.99 10.20
N VAL A 93 0.62 -11.81 9.30
CA VAL A 93 1.42 -12.99 9.68
C VAL A 93 2.82 -12.50 10.05
N PRO A 94 3.40 -12.89 11.18
CA PRO A 94 4.77 -12.53 11.52
C PRO A 94 5.72 -13.04 10.43
N VAL A 95 6.30 -12.11 9.66
CA VAL A 95 7.35 -12.44 8.69
C VAL A 95 8.63 -12.67 9.47
N ARG A 96 9.11 -13.91 9.50
CA ARG A 96 10.45 -14.21 10.02
C ARG A 96 11.46 -13.82 8.95
N PHE A 97 12.11 -12.67 9.13
CA PHE A 97 13.32 -12.38 8.37
C PHE A 97 14.43 -13.33 8.86
N GLY A 98 15.00 -14.10 7.94
CA GLY A 98 16.21 -14.88 8.23
C GLY A 98 17.37 -13.96 8.62
N PRO A 99 18.43 -14.48 9.29
CA PRO A 99 19.56 -13.67 9.72
C PRO A 99 20.20 -12.97 8.51
N LEU A 100 20.24 -11.64 8.54
CA LEU A 100 20.94 -10.83 7.55
C LEU A 100 22.45 -11.02 7.77
N SER A 101 23.11 -11.81 6.91
CA SER A 101 24.58 -11.89 6.92
C SER A 101 25.14 -10.61 6.31
N ARG A 102 25.71 -9.74 7.16
CA ARG A 102 26.41 -8.53 6.73
C ARG A 102 27.89 -8.87 6.55
N SER A 103 28.29 -9.22 5.32
CA SER A 103 29.71 -9.31 4.98
C SER A 103 30.25 -7.91 4.74
N GLY A 104 30.97 -7.37 5.72
CA GLY A 104 31.74 -6.15 5.59
C GLY A 104 33.22 -6.49 5.48
N SER A 105 33.78 -6.47 4.27
CA SER A 105 35.22 -6.34 4.07
C SER A 105 35.58 -4.86 4.06
N ALA A 106 36.06 -4.35 5.19
CA ALA A 106 36.81 -3.11 5.22
C ALA A 106 38.29 -3.48 5.05
N HIS A 107 38.94 -2.98 4.00
CA HIS A 107 40.40 -2.88 3.99
C HIS A 107 40.81 -1.41 3.93
N PRO A 108 41.88 -1.05 4.66
CA PRO A 108 42.38 0.31 4.82
C PRO A 108 43.07 0.85 3.57
#